data_AF-A0A7V5XEV3-F1
#
_entry.id   AF-A0A7V5XEV3-F1
#
_cell.length_a   1.000
_cell.length_b   1.000
_cell.length_c   1.000
_cell.angle_alpha   90.00
_cell.angle_beta   90.00
_cell.angle_gamma   90.00
#
_symmetry.space_group_name_H-M   'P 1'
#
loop_
_entity.id
_entity.type
_entity.pdbx_description
1 polymer ?
#
loop_
_entity_poly.entity_id
_entity_poly.type
_entity_poly.pdbx_seq_one_letter_code
_entity_poly.pdbx_strand_id
1 'polypeptide(L)'
;MTNNDTDSRVLSDLLDDEPTDELPALPDTGRSETQRPDRPALAPERVADTQRLENEIRQLQIKWQEVEQTLAQRDQAIRRLQGELDARSAAIEALHDSLKSAEQQIEALTTENHALKDSVHAGKLERRELRNALEMADAALAQLRADAQSRTRESDSKDRSGLQLKTLQNALTEARQKIQDLEIYIDGSNRERRRLRARKNRLSAEVASLQKAATAQERELEKRDRQIARLQRELERCKPYADMAAANDGRTSPSDMAPECAPVSQAAPDTDAATQVLPDIDLDGQGRQVTRLMIAIDQDRAVKYPLYKQEMTIGRAPDSDIQVQRQYISRHHARLLNDEHHTFIEDLGSRNGVCVNALRIRQRQRLKNGDLVDIGKSQFQFVDLMEPLSGPGNA
;
A
#
# COMPACT_ATOMS: atom_id res chain seq x y z
N MET A 1 -8.19 42.09 17.31
CA MET A 1 -7.96 43.53 17.03
C MET A 1 -7.24 43.56 15.69
N THR A 2 -7.85 43.88 14.56
CA THR A 2 -8.78 44.97 14.19
C THR A 2 -9.70 44.48 13.05
N ASN A 3 -11.02 44.48 13.23
CA ASN A 3 -12.00 45.44 12.69
C ASN A 3 -11.88 45.72 11.18
N ASN A 4 -12.89 45.33 10.38
CA ASN A 4 -13.99 46.24 10.06
C ASN A 4 -15.13 45.52 9.30
N ASP A 5 -16.32 45.58 9.90
CA ASP A 5 -17.63 45.45 9.25
C ASP A 5 -17.96 46.73 8.45
N THR A 6 -18.83 46.57 7.44
CA THR A 6 -19.70 47.51 6.66
C THR A 6 -19.57 47.17 5.17
N ASP A 7 -20.62 47.03 4.36
CA ASP A 7 -21.96 47.59 4.45
C ASP A 7 -22.96 46.77 3.62
N SER A 8 -24.22 46.87 4.01
CA SER A 8 -25.36 46.23 3.37
C SER A 8 -25.92 47.07 2.21
N ARG A 9 -26.61 46.36 1.29
CA ARG A 9 -27.75 46.82 0.47
C ARG A 9 -27.46 47.84 -0.66
N VAL A 10 -27.90 47.46 -1.85
CA VAL A 10 -28.92 48.10 -2.69
C VAL A 10 -28.55 47.84 -4.16
N LEU A 11 -29.31 46.95 -4.81
CA LEU A 11 -29.78 47.08 -6.20
C LEU A 11 -30.66 45.87 -6.52
N SER A 12 -31.91 46.01 -6.12
CA SER A 12 -33.04 45.36 -6.76
C SER A 12 -33.26 45.98 -8.15
N ASP A 13 -33.95 45.21 -8.99
CA ASP A 13 -34.83 45.64 -10.08
C ASP A 13 -34.42 45.20 -11.49
N LEU A 14 -35.46 44.82 -12.24
CA LEU A 14 -35.57 44.57 -13.68
C LEU A 14 -35.26 43.15 -14.18
N LEU A 15 -36.29 42.28 -14.18
CA LEU A 15 -37.16 42.03 -15.35
C LEU A 15 -37.89 40.67 -15.21
N ASP A 16 -38.99 40.67 -14.48
CA ASP A 16 -40.16 39.84 -14.79
C ASP A 16 -41.08 40.73 -15.62
N ASP A 17 -41.45 40.33 -16.84
CA ASP A 17 -42.59 40.90 -17.56
C ASP A 17 -43.19 39.83 -18.49
N GLU A 18 -44.24 39.18 -17.98
CA GLU A 18 -45.27 38.50 -18.76
C GLU A 18 -46.12 39.54 -19.51
N PRO A 19 -46.39 39.39 -20.82
CA PRO A 19 -47.43 40.18 -21.46
C PRO A 19 -48.75 39.38 -21.52
N THR A 20 -49.64 39.69 -20.59
CA THR A 20 -51.09 39.59 -20.80
C THR A 20 -51.51 40.62 -21.84
N ASP A 21 -51.95 40.17 -23.02
CA ASP A 21 -52.66 41.02 -23.98
C ASP A 21 -54.03 40.42 -24.29
N GLU A 22 -55.05 41.15 -23.83
CA GLU A 22 -56.47 40.94 -24.07
C GLU A 22 -56.92 41.75 -25.30
N LEU A 23 -57.85 41.15 -26.07
CA LEU A 23 -58.85 41.72 -27.01
C LEU A 23 -58.50 41.73 -28.52
N PRO A 24 -59.50 41.62 -29.45
CA PRO A 24 -60.94 41.85 -29.27
C PRO A 24 -61.89 40.75 -29.80
N ALA A 25 -63.13 40.81 -29.32
CA ALA A 25 -64.27 40.02 -29.79
C ALA A 25 -64.72 40.45 -31.20
N LEU A 26 -64.96 39.46 -32.08
CA LEU A 26 -65.64 39.61 -33.37
C LEU A 26 -66.61 38.42 -33.59
N PRO A 27 -67.61 38.58 -34.47
CA PRO A 27 -69.00 38.25 -34.12
C PRO A 27 -69.41 36.81 -34.41
N ASP A 28 -70.40 36.39 -33.64
CA ASP A 28 -71.20 35.19 -33.82
C ASP A 28 -71.81 35.16 -35.23
N THR A 29 -71.27 34.28 -36.08
CA THR A 29 -71.93 33.86 -37.32
C THR A 29 -72.03 32.35 -37.30
N GLY A 30 -73.15 31.87 -36.74
CA GLY A 30 -73.57 30.49 -36.90
C GLY A 30 -73.57 30.10 -38.38
N ARG A 31 -72.77 29.09 -38.72
CA ARG A 31 -72.92 28.28 -39.94
C ARG A 31 -72.26 26.92 -39.74
N SER A 32 -73.13 25.92 -39.61
CA SER A 32 -73.00 24.56 -40.15
C SER A 32 -71.79 23.74 -39.71
N GLU A 33 -72.08 22.73 -38.89
CA GLU A 33 -71.41 21.43 -38.86
C GLU A 33 -70.92 21.02 -40.26
N THR A 34 -69.62 21.13 -40.49
CA THR A 34 -68.94 20.28 -41.46
C THR A 34 -68.06 19.33 -40.66
N GLN A 35 -68.54 18.10 -40.56
CA GLN A 35 -67.84 16.92 -40.08
C GLN A 35 -66.34 17.01 -40.37
N ARG A 36 -65.52 17.03 -39.31
CA ARG A 36 -64.15 16.53 -39.41
C ARG A 36 -64.28 15.08 -39.90
N PRO A 37 -63.60 14.66 -40.99
CA PRO A 37 -63.56 13.25 -41.31
C PRO A 37 -62.93 12.54 -40.12
N ASP A 38 -63.65 11.57 -39.58
CA ASP A 38 -63.19 10.69 -38.50
C ASP A 38 -61.75 10.28 -38.79
N ARG A 39 -60.83 10.62 -37.88
CA ARG A 39 -59.53 9.97 -37.85
C ARG A 39 -59.83 8.47 -37.78
N PRO A 40 -59.42 7.64 -38.75
CA PRO A 40 -59.72 6.23 -38.71
C PRO A 40 -59.20 5.69 -37.39
N ALA A 41 -60.07 5.08 -36.60
CA ALA A 41 -59.68 4.39 -35.38
C ALA A 41 -58.53 3.45 -35.75
N LEU A 42 -57.35 3.71 -35.19
CA LEU A 42 -56.16 2.90 -35.45
C LEU A 42 -56.53 1.44 -35.17
N ALA A 43 -56.28 0.57 -36.16
CA ALA A 43 -56.55 -0.85 -36.02
C ALA A 43 -56.00 -1.37 -34.68
N PRO A 44 -56.71 -2.26 -33.97
CA PRO A 44 -56.35 -2.68 -32.61
C PRO A 44 -54.92 -3.24 -32.50
N GLU A 45 -54.37 -3.82 -33.57
CA GLU A 45 -52.95 -4.20 -33.67
C GLU A 45 -51.98 -3.02 -33.55
N ARG A 46 -52.26 -1.88 -34.19
CA ARG A 46 -51.41 -0.67 -34.12
C ARG A 46 -51.45 -0.03 -32.73
N VAL A 47 -52.58 -0.13 -32.02
CA VAL A 47 -52.71 0.34 -30.63
C VAL A 47 -51.91 -0.55 -29.68
N ALA A 48 -51.94 -1.87 -29.88
CA ALA A 48 -51.13 -2.82 -29.12
C ALA A 48 -49.63 -2.62 -29.36
N ASP A 49 -49.22 -2.34 -30.61
CA ASP A 49 -47.83 -2.02 -30.96
C ASP A 49 -47.37 -0.71 -30.32
N THR A 50 -48.21 0.33 -30.27
CA THR A 50 -47.86 1.59 -29.57
C THR A 50 -47.72 1.40 -28.06
N GLN A 51 -48.61 0.63 -27.43
CA GLN A 51 -48.52 0.32 -25.99
C GLN A 51 -47.29 -0.53 -25.66
N ARG A 52 -46.91 -1.45 -26.56
CA ARG A 52 -45.69 -2.24 -26.42
C ARG A 52 -44.45 -1.35 -26.48
N LEU A 53 -44.37 -0.44 -27.45
CA LEU A 53 -43.26 0.51 -27.58
C LEU A 53 -43.19 1.46 -26.37
N GLU A 54 -44.31 1.97 -25.88
CA GLU A 54 -44.35 2.81 -24.67
C GLU A 54 -43.87 2.06 -23.42
N ASN A 55 -44.21 0.78 -23.29
CA ASN A 55 -43.72 -0.07 -22.21
C ASN A 55 -42.22 -0.35 -22.34
N GLU A 56 -41.72 -0.59 -23.56
CA GLU A 56 -40.29 -0.76 -23.83
C GLU A 56 -39.50 0.51 -23.52
N ILE A 57 -40.00 1.69 -23.91
CA ILE A 57 -39.39 2.99 -23.57
C ILE A 57 -39.34 3.20 -22.06
N ARG A 58 -40.43 2.93 -21.33
CA ARG A 58 -40.45 3.02 -19.86
C ARG A 58 -39.44 2.07 -19.21
N GLN A 59 -39.33 0.84 -19.71
CA GLN A 59 -38.34 -0.13 -19.21
C GLN A 59 -36.90 0.33 -19.48
N LEU A 60 -36.64 0.93 -20.64
CA LEU A 60 -35.33 1.51 -20.95
C LEU A 60 -35.01 2.73 -20.07
N GLN A 61 -35.98 3.58 -19.77
CA GLN A 61 -35.81 4.72 -18.86
C GLN A 61 -35.46 4.29 -17.43
N ILE A 62 -36.11 3.25 -16.90
CA ILE A 62 -35.80 2.70 -15.58
C ILE A 62 -34.37 2.14 -15.56
N LYS A 63 -34.01 1.34 -16.57
CA LYS A 63 -32.64 0.81 -16.71
C LYS A 63 -31.59 1.92 -16.85
N TRP A 64 -31.93 3.01 -17.53
CA TRP A 64 -31.04 4.17 -17.65
C TRP A 64 -30.81 4.86 -16.30
N GLN A 65 -31.87 5.09 -15.52
CA GLN A 65 -31.74 5.64 -14.16
C GLN A 65 -30.90 4.75 -13.24
N GLU A 66 -31.05 3.42 -13.33
CA GLU A 66 -30.21 2.48 -12.58
C GLU A 66 -28.73 2.63 -12.97
N VAL A 67 -28.42 2.76 -14.27
CA VAL A 67 -27.05 2.98 -14.74
C VAL A 67 -26.50 4.31 -14.22
N GLU A 68 -27.25 5.40 -14.30
CA GLU A 68 -26.82 6.71 -13.77
C GLU A 68 -26.53 6.67 -12.26
N GLN A 69 -27.38 6.01 -11.48
CA GLN A 69 -27.16 5.82 -10.05
C GLN A 69 -25.88 5.02 -9.77
N THR A 70 -25.63 3.94 -10.52
CA THR A 70 -24.40 3.15 -10.36
C THR A 70 -23.15 3.94 -10.73
N LEU A 71 -23.19 4.78 -11.76
CA LEU A 71 -22.09 5.66 -12.14
C LEU A 71 -21.81 6.69 -11.05
N ALA A 72 -22.85 7.34 -10.53
CA ALA A 72 -22.73 8.31 -9.43
C ALA A 72 -22.14 7.67 -8.16
N GLN A 73 -22.58 6.46 -7.81
CA GLN A 73 -22.03 5.69 -6.68
C GLN A 73 -20.54 5.37 -6.89
N ARG A 74 -20.14 4.98 -8.11
CA ARG A 74 -18.73 4.71 -8.45
C ARG A 74 -17.87 5.97 -8.41
N ASP A 75 -18.36 7.09 -8.94
CA ASP A 75 -17.67 8.39 -8.86
C ASP A 75 -17.50 8.86 -7.42
N GLN A 76 -18.49 8.61 -6.56
CA GLN A 76 -18.36 8.90 -5.13
C GLN A 76 -17.32 8.00 -4.46
N ALA A 77 -17.28 6.70 -4.81
CA ALA A 77 -16.28 5.77 -4.29
C ALA A 77 -14.85 6.15 -4.72
N ILE A 78 -14.66 6.57 -5.98
CA ILE A 78 -13.36 7.06 -6.48
C ILE A 78 -12.91 8.27 -5.66
N ARG A 79 -13.78 9.26 -5.44
CA ARG A 79 -13.44 10.45 -4.65
C ARG A 79 -13.05 10.11 -3.21
N ARG A 80 -13.74 9.17 -2.58
CA ARG A 80 -13.40 8.69 -1.22
C ARG A 80 -12.00 8.05 -1.21
N LEU A 81 -11.74 7.13 -2.14
CA LEU A 81 -10.44 6.46 -2.25
C LEU A 81 -9.31 7.44 -2.55
N GLN A 82 -9.54 8.47 -3.36
CA GLN A 82 -8.57 9.55 -3.60
C GLN A 82 -8.25 10.32 -2.31
N GLY A 83 -9.26 10.69 -1.51
CA GLY A 83 -9.03 11.33 -0.21
C GLY A 83 -8.24 10.45 0.77
N GLU A 84 -8.49 9.14 0.78
CA GLU A 84 -7.68 8.18 1.56
C GLU A 84 -6.25 8.05 1.05
N LEU A 85 -6.04 8.13 -0.26
CA LEU A 85 -4.72 8.13 -0.90
C LEU A 85 -3.92 9.36 -0.45
N ASP A 86 -4.51 10.54 -0.54
CA ASP A 86 -3.89 11.81 -0.16
C ASP A 86 -3.55 11.85 1.34
N ALA A 87 -4.43 11.32 2.19
CA ALA A 87 -4.15 11.21 3.63
C ALA A 87 -2.96 10.28 3.92
N ARG A 88 -2.84 9.18 3.17
CA ARG A 88 -1.74 8.21 3.33
C ARG A 88 -0.43 8.71 2.74
N SER A 89 -0.44 9.40 1.60
CA SER A 89 0.76 10.03 1.06
C SER A 89 1.32 11.07 2.03
N ALA A 90 0.48 11.91 2.62
CA ALA A 90 0.87 12.84 3.68
C ALA A 90 1.43 12.12 4.91
N ALA A 91 0.87 10.97 5.30
CA ALA A 91 1.40 10.16 6.40
C ALA A 91 2.79 9.58 6.10
N ILE A 92 3.05 9.15 4.86
CA ILE A 92 4.37 8.68 4.42
C ILE A 92 5.39 9.82 4.44
N GLU A 93 5.02 11.01 3.95
CA GLU A 93 5.88 12.20 4.02
C GLU A 93 6.29 12.52 5.46
N ALA A 94 5.34 12.51 6.39
CA ALA A 94 5.63 12.72 7.81
C ALA A 94 6.56 11.64 8.42
N LEU A 95 6.41 10.37 7.99
CA LEU A 95 7.33 9.29 8.38
C LEU A 95 8.73 9.50 7.81
N HIS A 96 8.86 9.94 6.56
CA HIS A 96 10.14 10.24 5.92
C HIS A 96 10.85 11.42 6.60
N ASP A 97 10.12 12.48 6.98
CA ASP A 97 10.70 13.60 7.73
C ASP A 97 11.21 13.15 9.10
N SER A 98 10.44 12.32 9.80
CA SER A 98 10.85 11.74 11.09
C SER A 98 12.09 10.87 10.96
N LEU A 99 12.16 10.05 9.90
CA LEU A 99 13.30 9.20 9.60
C LEU A 99 14.56 10.03 9.33
N LYS A 100 14.45 11.06 8.48
CA LYS A 100 15.55 11.98 8.18
C LYS A 100 16.07 12.69 9.44
N SER A 101 15.17 13.14 10.31
CA SER A 101 15.54 13.73 11.60
C SER A 101 16.29 12.74 12.50
N ALA A 102 15.83 11.50 12.59
CA ALA A 102 16.49 10.47 13.39
C ALA A 102 17.88 10.09 12.84
N GLU A 103 18.03 10.02 11.51
CA GLU A 103 19.32 9.78 10.85
C GLU A 103 20.33 10.90 11.13
N GLN A 104 19.90 12.17 11.05
CA GLN A 104 20.73 13.32 11.41
C GLN A 104 21.17 13.29 12.88
N GLN A 105 20.28 12.88 13.79
CA GLN A 105 20.63 12.70 15.20
C GLN A 105 21.65 11.57 15.40
N ILE A 106 21.51 10.46 14.67
CA ILE A 106 22.49 9.35 14.70
C ILE A 106 23.85 9.85 14.23
N GLU A 107 23.90 10.61 13.14
CA GLU A 107 25.14 11.19 12.62
C GLU A 107 25.80 12.12 13.65
N ALA A 108 25.05 13.03 14.25
CA ALA A 108 25.55 13.91 15.31
C ALA A 108 26.10 13.13 16.52
N LEU A 109 25.42 12.07 16.95
CA LEU A 109 25.92 11.22 18.05
C LEU A 109 27.18 10.45 17.65
N THR A 110 27.35 10.11 16.37
CA THR A 110 28.57 9.43 15.90
C THR A 110 29.78 10.35 15.90
N THR A 111 29.61 11.60 15.46
CA THR A 111 30.70 12.60 15.47
C THR A 111 31.13 12.91 16.91
N GLU A 112 30.16 13.09 17.82
CA GLU A 112 30.43 13.28 19.25
C GLU A 112 31.15 12.06 19.88
N ASN A 113 30.72 10.83 19.55
CA ASN A 113 31.39 9.63 20.04
C ASN A 113 32.84 9.49 19.54
N HIS A 114 33.10 9.98 18.32
CA HIS A 114 34.42 9.98 17.72
C HIS A 114 35.33 11.01 18.39
N ALA A 115 34.84 12.24 18.58
CA ALA A 115 35.58 13.28 19.31
C ALA A 115 35.98 12.82 20.72
N LEU A 116 35.05 12.19 21.46
CA LEU A 116 35.36 11.61 22.77
C LEU A 116 36.33 10.42 22.68
N LYS A 117 36.29 9.63 21.59
CA LYS A 117 37.25 8.54 21.37
C LYS A 117 38.66 9.09 21.27
N ASP A 118 38.83 10.16 20.50
CA ASP A 118 40.12 10.77 20.24
C ASP A 118 40.67 11.43 21.50
N SER A 119 39.82 12.14 22.26
CA SER A 119 40.18 12.67 23.58
C SER A 119 40.62 11.56 24.55
N VAL A 120 39.91 10.43 24.58
CA VAL A 120 40.33 9.26 25.38
C VAL A 120 41.69 8.71 24.93
N HIS A 121 41.98 8.70 23.63
CA HIS A 121 43.28 8.23 23.14
C HIS A 121 44.40 9.20 23.52
N ALA A 122 44.18 10.50 23.38
CA ALA A 122 45.12 11.54 23.80
C ALA A 122 45.41 11.44 25.31
N GLY A 123 44.38 11.37 26.15
CA GLY A 123 44.56 11.24 27.60
C GLY A 123 45.29 9.95 28.00
N LYS A 124 45.05 8.83 27.29
CA LYS A 124 45.79 7.57 27.52
C LYS A 124 47.27 7.69 27.17
N LEU A 125 47.60 8.42 26.10
CA LEU A 125 48.98 8.67 25.68
C LEU A 125 49.70 9.53 26.72
N GLU A 126 49.11 10.67 27.11
CA GLU A 126 49.68 11.55 28.13
C GLU A 126 49.89 10.81 29.47
N ARG A 127 48.91 10.01 29.89
CA ARG A 127 49.03 9.18 31.10
C ARG A 127 50.19 8.19 30.99
N ARG A 128 50.44 7.60 29.81
CA ARG A 128 51.54 6.67 29.59
C ARG A 128 52.89 7.40 29.68
N GLU A 129 53.00 8.57 29.06
CA GLU A 129 54.21 9.40 29.12
C GLU A 129 54.53 9.83 30.55
N LEU A 130 53.52 10.30 31.29
CA LEU A 130 53.68 10.67 32.71
C LEU A 130 54.11 9.48 33.57
N ARG A 131 53.54 8.27 33.35
CA ARG A 131 53.96 7.07 34.08
C ARG A 131 55.42 6.70 33.79
N ASN A 132 55.84 6.75 32.53
CA ASN A 132 57.24 6.48 32.17
C ASN A 132 58.19 7.52 32.82
N ALA A 133 57.82 8.79 32.80
CA ALA A 133 58.58 9.85 33.47
C ALA A 133 58.64 9.64 34.99
N LEU A 134 57.54 9.16 35.58
CA LEU A 134 57.46 8.85 37.01
C LEU A 134 58.42 7.72 37.40
N GLU A 135 58.46 6.64 36.61
CA GLU A 135 59.39 5.53 36.81
C GLU A 135 60.86 6.01 36.74
N MET A 136 61.19 6.86 35.77
CA MET A 136 62.53 7.46 35.66
C MET A 136 62.86 8.36 36.86
N ALA A 137 61.92 9.18 37.32
CA ALA A 137 62.11 10.07 38.45
C ALA A 137 62.24 9.31 39.78
N ASP A 138 61.47 8.25 39.99
CA ASP A 138 61.59 7.37 41.16
C ASP A 138 62.97 6.67 41.18
N ALA A 139 63.48 6.23 40.02
CA ALA A 139 64.83 5.67 39.90
C ALA A 139 65.94 6.69 40.21
N ALA A 140 65.83 7.92 39.70
CA ALA A 140 66.78 9.00 39.97
C ALA A 140 66.78 9.40 41.45
N LEU A 141 65.59 9.47 42.07
CA LEU A 141 65.45 9.71 43.52
C LEU A 141 66.12 8.59 44.35
N ALA A 142 66.01 7.34 43.93
CA ALA A 142 66.67 6.22 44.61
C ALA A 142 68.20 6.34 44.55
N GLN A 143 68.76 6.72 43.39
CA GLN A 143 70.20 6.98 43.23
C GLN A 143 70.68 8.14 44.10
N LEU A 144 69.99 9.30 44.05
CA LEU A 144 70.35 10.47 44.86
C LEU A 144 70.31 10.18 46.37
N ARG A 145 69.37 9.35 46.84
CA ARG A 145 69.32 8.90 48.24
C ARG A 145 70.51 8.03 48.60
N ALA A 146 70.89 7.09 47.74
CA ALA A 146 72.07 6.25 47.96
C ALA A 146 73.37 7.08 47.98
N ASP A 147 73.51 8.04 47.06
CA ASP A 147 74.65 8.95 47.01
C ASP A 147 74.72 9.85 48.26
N ALA A 148 73.59 10.40 48.71
CA ALA A 148 73.52 11.21 49.92
C ALA A 148 73.93 10.41 51.18
N GLN A 149 73.62 9.11 51.25
CA GLN A 149 74.04 8.25 52.36
C GLN A 149 75.56 7.99 52.37
N SER A 150 76.21 7.96 51.21
CA SER A 150 77.66 7.77 51.12
C SER A 150 78.47 9.04 51.47
N ARG A 151 77.93 10.25 51.20
CA ARG A 151 78.59 11.55 51.44
C ARG A 151 78.41 12.05 52.89
N THR A 152 78.97 11.35 53.87
CA THR A 152 78.76 11.70 55.29
C THR A 152 79.61 12.86 55.84
N ARG A 153 80.56 13.45 55.10
CA ARG A 153 81.60 14.34 55.69
C ARG A 153 81.61 15.84 55.29
N GLU A 154 80.82 16.31 54.31
CA GLU A 154 80.81 17.73 53.90
C GLU A 154 79.45 18.41 54.15
N SER A 155 79.45 19.57 54.81
CA SER A 155 78.24 20.31 55.24
C SER A 155 77.45 20.90 54.07
N ASP A 156 78.10 21.65 53.17
CA ASP A 156 77.42 22.40 52.10
C ASP A 156 76.88 21.50 50.98
N SER A 157 77.46 20.31 50.80
CA SER A 157 76.96 19.29 49.85
C SER A 157 75.62 18.69 50.29
N LYS A 158 75.33 18.65 51.61
CA LYS A 158 74.09 18.06 52.14
C LYS A 158 72.88 18.95 51.87
N ASP A 159 73.03 20.27 52.00
CA ASP A 159 71.94 21.22 51.80
C ASP A 159 71.46 21.28 50.35
N ARG A 160 72.39 21.28 49.37
CA ARG A 160 72.03 21.22 47.95
C ARG A 160 71.33 19.92 47.56
N SER A 161 71.83 18.79 48.05
CA SER A 161 71.25 17.46 47.78
C SER A 161 69.86 17.32 48.40
N GLY A 162 69.67 17.85 49.61
CA GLY A 162 68.37 17.88 50.29
C GLY A 162 67.32 18.74 49.57
N LEU A 163 67.73 19.90 49.05
CA LEU A 163 66.84 20.76 48.25
C LEU A 163 66.41 20.06 46.95
N GLN A 164 67.35 19.46 46.21
CA GLN A 164 67.05 18.70 44.98
C GLN A 164 66.09 17.53 45.23
N LEU A 165 66.31 16.79 46.33
CA LEU A 165 65.43 15.72 46.78
C LEU A 165 63.99 16.20 47.00
N LYS A 166 63.82 17.34 47.69
CA LYS A 166 62.51 17.91 47.98
C LYS A 166 61.80 18.41 46.73
N THR A 167 62.52 19.07 45.82
CA THR A 167 61.98 19.52 44.53
C THR A 167 61.49 18.33 43.68
N LEU A 168 62.29 17.27 43.57
CA LEU A 168 61.91 16.06 42.85
C LEU A 168 60.73 15.33 43.49
N GLN A 169 60.69 15.26 44.83
CA GLN A 169 59.55 14.68 45.56
C GLN A 169 58.24 15.43 45.26
N ASN A 170 58.27 16.76 45.27
CA ASN A 170 57.09 17.58 44.95
C ASN A 170 56.63 17.36 43.50
N ALA A 171 57.55 17.40 42.54
CA ALA A 171 57.24 17.14 41.13
C ALA A 171 56.64 15.74 40.92
N LEU A 172 57.10 14.75 41.68
CA LEU A 172 56.61 13.39 41.60
C LEU A 172 55.19 13.25 42.20
N THR A 173 54.90 13.93 43.31
CA THR A 173 53.54 14.01 43.84
C THR A 173 52.57 14.69 42.87
N GLU A 174 52.99 15.78 42.22
CA GLU A 174 52.19 16.47 41.20
C GLU A 174 51.92 15.55 39.98
N ALA A 175 52.94 14.84 39.51
CA ALA A 175 52.79 13.89 38.40
C ALA A 175 51.84 12.73 38.75
N ARG A 176 51.93 12.18 39.97
CA ARG A 176 50.98 11.16 40.46
C ARG A 176 49.55 11.68 40.49
N GLN A 177 49.34 12.91 40.98
CA GLN A 177 48.03 13.53 40.98
C GLN A 177 47.50 13.72 39.56
N LYS A 178 48.33 14.22 38.63
CA LYS A 178 47.93 14.41 37.23
C LYS A 178 47.54 13.09 36.55
N ILE A 179 48.26 11.99 36.82
CA ILE A 179 47.90 10.65 36.34
C ILE A 179 46.52 10.23 36.87
N GLN A 180 46.25 10.45 38.16
CA GLN A 180 44.97 10.15 38.78
C GLN A 180 43.82 10.97 38.16
N ASP A 181 44.04 12.27 37.92
CA ASP A 181 43.07 13.15 37.28
C ASP A 181 42.77 12.70 35.84
N LEU A 182 43.81 12.31 35.08
CA LEU A 182 43.66 11.75 33.73
C LEU A 182 42.89 10.43 33.74
N GLU A 183 43.09 9.57 34.74
CA GLU A 183 42.32 8.32 34.88
C GLU A 183 40.83 8.59 35.08
N ILE A 184 40.49 9.51 35.99
CA ILE A 184 39.11 9.95 36.23
C ILE A 184 38.51 10.52 34.95
N TYR A 185 39.26 11.37 34.22
CA TYR A 185 38.83 11.96 32.97
C TYR A 185 38.56 10.91 31.87
N ILE A 186 39.48 9.96 31.68
CA ILE A 186 39.35 8.87 30.71
C ILE A 186 38.12 8.01 31.04
N ASP A 187 37.91 7.69 32.31
CA ASP A 187 36.77 6.89 32.75
C ASP A 187 35.45 7.63 32.56
N GLY A 188 35.39 8.92 32.91
CA GLY A 188 34.24 9.78 32.65
C GLY A 188 33.88 9.83 31.16
N SER A 189 34.87 10.10 30.31
CA SER A 189 34.71 10.14 28.85
C SER A 189 34.26 8.78 28.29
N ASN A 190 34.79 7.67 28.80
CA ASN A 190 34.36 6.33 28.39
C ASN A 190 32.92 6.01 28.82
N ARG A 191 32.48 6.46 30.00
CA ARG A 191 31.07 6.34 30.43
C ARG A 191 30.15 7.11 29.50
N GLU A 192 30.52 8.33 29.15
CA GLU A 192 29.73 9.14 28.22
C GLU A 192 29.65 8.51 26.83
N ARG A 193 30.77 7.99 26.31
CA ARG A 193 30.77 7.23 25.06
C ARG A 193 29.85 6.01 25.08
N ARG A 194 29.71 5.32 26.22
CA ARG A 194 28.74 4.21 26.36
C ARG A 194 27.30 4.72 26.30
N ARG A 195 27.00 5.86 26.94
CA ARG A 195 25.68 6.50 26.88
C ARG A 195 25.30 6.91 25.47
N LEU A 196 26.20 7.60 24.75
CA LEU A 196 25.97 8.01 23.36
C LEU A 196 25.73 6.81 22.44
N ARG A 197 26.50 5.73 22.59
CA ARG A 197 26.28 4.47 21.84
C ARG A 197 24.92 3.84 22.15
N ALA A 198 24.53 3.81 23.42
CA ALA A 198 23.22 3.29 23.81
C ALA A 198 22.08 4.13 23.20
N ARG A 199 22.21 5.47 23.21
CA ARG A 199 21.26 6.38 22.55
C ARG A 199 21.21 6.16 21.04
N LYS A 200 22.37 6.05 20.38
CA LYS A 200 22.45 5.73 18.94
C LYS A 200 21.74 4.41 18.63
N ASN A 201 21.95 3.37 19.43
CA ASN A 201 21.31 2.08 19.22
C ASN A 201 19.77 2.16 19.33
N ARG A 202 19.25 2.98 20.26
CA ARG A 202 17.80 3.24 20.38
C ARG A 202 17.25 3.94 19.13
N LEU A 203 17.89 5.02 18.70
CA LEU A 203 17.50 5.73 17.48
C LEU A 203 17.61 4.83 16.23
N SER A 204 18.63 3.97 16.16
CA SER A 204 18.76 3.02 15.04
C SER A 204 17.62 2.00 15.01
N ALA A 205 17.14 1.56 16.19
CA ALA A 205 15.95 0.71 16.29
C ALA A 205 14.67 1.46 15.91
N GLU A 206 14.57 2.74 16.28
CA GLU A 206 13.46 3.62 15.89
C GLU A 206 13.42 3.80 14.36
N VAL A 207 14.54 4.12 13.72
CA VAL A 207 14.65 4.20 12.26
C VAL A 207 14.17 2.90 11.60
N ALA A 208 14.62 1.75 12.08
CA ALA A 208 14.18 0.46 11.54
C ALA A 208 12.66 0.23 11.71
N SER A 209 12.06 0.73 12.79
CA SER A 209 10.61 0.66 12.99
C SER A 209 9.84 1.61 12.06
N LEU A 210 10.36 2.82 11.84
CA LEU A 210 9.77 3.82 10.94
C LEU A 210 9.84 3.35 9.48
N GLN A 211 10.96 2.74 9.05
CA GLN A 211 11.09 2.14 7.72
C GLN A 211 10.07 1.02 7.47
N LYS A 212 9.85 0.16 8.47
CA LYS A 212 8.81 -0.87 8.39
C LYS A 212 7.41 -0.27 8.28
N ALA A 213 7.14 0.81 9.03
CA ALA A 213 5.86 1.50 8.96
C ALA A 213 5.66 2.17 7.58
N ALA A 214 6.67 2.84 7.05
CA ALA A 214 6.62 3.49 5.73
C ALA A 214 6.35 2.47 4.61
N THR A 215 7.13 1.39 4.54
CA THR A 215 6.93 0.33 3.53
C THR A 215 5.58 -0.38 3.65
N ALA A 216 5.02 -0.48 4.86
CA ALA A 216 3.66 -0.99 5.05
C ALA A 216 2.60 -0.02 4.47
N GLN A 217 2.76 1.28 4.67
CA GLN A 217 1.86 2.29 4.10
C GLN A 217 1.97 2.36 2.56
N GLU A 218 3.17 2.25 1.99
CA GLU A 218 3.38 2.21 0.54
C GLU A 218 2.62 1.04 -0.11
N ARG A 219 2.69 -0.16 0.49
CA ARG A 219 1.93 -1.33 0.00
C ARG A 219 0.42 -1.11 0.04
N GLU A 220 -0.08 -0.41 1.06
CA GLU A 220 -1.50 -0.08 1.17
C GLU A 220 -1.93 0.99 0.16
N LEU A 221 -1.07 1.95 -0.15
CA LEU A 221 -1.28 2.90 -1.25
C LEU A 221 -1.38 2.18 -2.59
N GLU A 222 -0.44 1.29 -2.91
CA GLU A 222 -0.46 0.52 -4.16
C GLU A 222 -1.73 -0.34 -4.32
N LYS A 223 -2.29 -0.84 -3.22
CA LYS A 223 -3.57 -1.56 -3.24
C LYS A 223 -4.72 -0.62 -3.61
N ARG A 224 -4.78 0.56 -2.99
CA ARG A 224 -5.81 1.57 -3.27
C ARG A 224 -5.69 2.12 -4.68
N ASP A 225 -4.50 2.41 -5.17
CA ASP A 225 -4.27 2.85 -6.54
C ASP A 225 -4.78 1.83 -7.56
N ARG A 226 -4.52 0.54 -7.34
CA ARG A 226 -5.06 -0.53 -8.18
C ARG A 226 -6.59 -0.59 -8.15
N GLN A 227 -7.19 -0.35 -6.98
CA GLN A 227 -8.64 -0.30 -6.84
C GLN A 227 -9.24 0.89 -7.59
N ILE A 228 -8.65 2.08 -7.45
CA ILE A 228 -9.04 3.29 -8.21
C ILE A 228 -8.91 3.02 -9.71
N ALA A 229 -7.77 2.50 -10.17
CA ALA A 229 -7.54 2.20 -11.59
C ALA A 229 -8.51 1.14 -12.14
N ARG A 230 -8.99 0.21 -11.31
CA ARG A 230 -10.07 -0.72 -11.68
C ARG A 230 -11.38 0.03 -11.88
N LEU A 231 -11.80 0.83 -10.90
CA LEU A 231 -13.05 1.58 -10.95
C LEU A 231 -13.06 2.58 -12.12
N GLN A 232 -11.94 3.25 -12.38
CA GLN A 232 -11.79 4.16 -13.52
C GLN A 232 -11.95 3.44 -14.86
N ARG A 233 -11.34 2.26 -15.03
CA ARG A 233 -11.53 1.44 -16.25
C ARG A 233 -12.97 0.97 -16.41
N GLU A 234 -13.64 0.61 -15.32
CA GLU A 234 -15.07 0.27 -15.35
C GLU A 234 -15.90 1.49 -15.78
N LEU A 235 -15.56 2.69 -15.32
CA LEU A 235 -16.24 3.93 -15.69
C LEU A 235 -16.01 4.29 -17.16
N GLU A 236 -14.76 4.19 -17.64
CA GLU A 236 -14.40 4.42 -19.05
C GLU A 236 -15.08 3.46 -20.01
N ARG A 237 -15.32 2.21 -19.61
CA ARG A 237 -16.10 1.26 -20.41
C ARG A 237 -17.57 1.67 -20.56
N CYS A 238 -18.11 2.43 -19.61
CA CYS A 238 -19.48 2.91 -19.63
C CYS A 238 -19.64 4.28 -20.32
N LYS A 239 -18.56 5.08 -20.45
CA LYS A 239 -18.58 6.41 -21.12
C LYS A 239 -19.11 6.43 -22.57
N PRO A 240 -18.77 5.47 -23.46
CA PRO A 240 -19.24 5.48 -24.85
C PRO A 240 -20.77 5.42 -24.98
N TYR A 241 -21.46 4.85 -24.00
CA TYR A 241 -22.92 4.75 -24.00
C TYR A 241 -23.59 6.06 -23.56
N ALA A 242 -22.92 6.88 -22.75
CA ALA A 242 -23.37 8.21 -22.36
C ALA A 242 -23.21 9.21 -23.52
N ASP A 243 -22.07 9.14 -24.23
CA ASP A 243 -21.80 10.03 -25.38
C ASP A 243 -22.68 9.69 -26.60
N MET A 244 -22.97 8.40 -26.85
CA MET A 244 -23.90 7.98 -27.92
C MET A 244 -25.37 8.33 -27.63
N ALA A 245 -25.77 8.46 -26.37
CA ALA A 245 -27.10 8.96 -26.00
C ALA A 245 -27.25 10.47 -26.24
N ALA A 246 -26.15 11.23 -26.17
CA ALA A 246 -26.11 12.67 -26.45
C ALA A 246 -26.04 12.99 -27.96
N ALA A 247 -25.44 12.11 -28.77
CA ALA A 247 -25.36 12.21 -30.23
C ALA A 247 -26.63 11.66 -30.91
N ASN A 248 -27.78 12.30 -30.68
CA ASN A 248 -29.05 11.88 -31.27
C ASN A 248 -29.17 12.29 -32.76
N ASP A 249 -28.40 11.64 -33.63
CA ASP A 249 -28.65 11.64 -35.08
C ASP A 249 -29.54 10.43 -35.39
N GLY A 250 -30.86 10.65 -35.47
CA GLY A 250 -31.93 9.63 -35.52
C GLY A 250 -31.90 8.64 -36.70
N ARG A 251 -30.82 7.86 -36.85
CA ARG A 251 -30.62 6.80 -37.85
C ARG A 251 -30.39 5.42 -37.24
N THR A 252 -30.26 5.29 -35.92
CA THR A 252 -30.03 4.00 -35.26
C THR A 252 -31.34 3.44 -34.71
N SER A 253 -31.67 2.20 -35.11
CA SER A 253 -32.89 1.51 -34.69
C SER A 253 -32.76 1.00 -33.24
N PRO A 254 -33.85 0.98 -32.45
CA PRO A 254 -33.82 0.60 -31.03
C PRO A 254 -33.34 -0.83 -30.74
N SER A 255 -33.31 -1.70 -31.75
CA SER A 255 -32.84 -3.09 -31.64
C SER A 255 -31.32 -3.21 -31.44
N ASP A 256 -30.55 -2.19 -31.84
CA ASP A 256 -29.09 -2.15 -31.63
C ASP A 256 -28.70 -1.51 -30.29
N MET A 257 -29.69 -1.04 -29.52
CA MET A 257 -29.54 -0.31 -28.25
C MET A 257 -29.67 -1.20 -27.00
N ALA A 258 -29.80 -2.52 -27.14
CA ALA A 258 -29.88 -3.42 -26.00
C ALA A 258 -28.49 -3.67 -25.41
N PRO A 259 -28.22 -3.28 -24.16
CA PRO A 259 -26.96 -3.60 -23.52
C PRO A 259 -27.00 -5.09 -23.13
N GLU A 260 -25.99 -5.87 -23.52
CA GLU A 260 -25.55 -7.00 -22.69
C GLU A 260 -24.78 -6.46 -21.48
N CYS A 261 -25.37 -5.49 -20.75
CA CYS A 261 -24.91 -5.08 -19.44
C CYS A 261 -25.30 -6.20 -18.48
N ALA A 262 -24.31 -7.01 -18.09
CA ALA A 262 -24.43 -7.89 -16.95
C ALA A 262 -24.90 -7.07 -15.73
N PRO A 263 -25.80 -7.61 -14.88
CA PRO A 263 -26.24 -6.90 -13.69
C PRO A 263 -25.03 -6.67 -12.76
N VAL A 264 -24.85 -5.41 -12.40
CA VAL A 264 -23.89 -4.95 -11.39
C VAL A 264 -24.45 -5.35 -10.02
N SER A 265 -23.74 -6.23 -9.32
CA SER A 265 -24.00 -6.51 -7.91
C SER A 265 -23.79 -5.21 -7.11
N GLN A 266 -24.84 -4.78 -6.41
CA GLN A 266 -24.86 -3.56 -5.61
C GLN A 266 -24.06 -3.72 -4.30
N ALA A 267 -23.58 -2.59 -3.80
CA ALA A 267 -22.67 -2.42 -2.67
C ALA A 267 -23.06 -3.14 -1.37
N ALA A 268 -22.04 -3.48 -0.58
CA ALA A 268 -22.13 -3.53 0.87
C ALA A 268 -20.77 -3.17 1.53
N PRO A 269 -20.80 -2.64 2.77
CA PRO A 269 -19.77 -1.79 3.34
C PRO A 269 -18.65 -2.56 4.05
N ASP A 270 -17.56 -1.85 4.31
CA ASP A 270 -16.51 -2.25 5.24
C ASP A 270 -17.09 -2.51 6.63
N THR A 271 -16.71 -3.63 7.24
CA THR A 271 -16.60 -3.74 8.70
C THR A 271 -15.38 -4.58 9.01
N ASP A 272 -14.41 -3.95 9.66
CA ASP A 272 -13.19 -4.55 10.19
C ASP A 272 -13.49 -5.74 11.12
N ALA A 273 -12.77 -6.83 10.93
CA ALA A 273 -12.24 -7.63 12.03
C ALA A 273 -11.10 -8.52 11.54
N ALA A 274 -9.93 -8.29 12.13
CA ALA A 274 -8.76 -9.14 12.01
C ALA A 274 -9.10 -10.63 12.18
N THR A 275 -8.53 -11.48 11.33
CA THR A 275 -7.92 -12.73 11.80
C THR A 275 -6.77 -13.10 10.87
N GLN A 276 -5.56 -12.97 11.38
CA GLN A 276 -4.39 -13.68 10.86
C GLN A 276 -4.63 -15.18 11.07
N VAL A 277 -4.69 -15.97 9.98
CA VAL A 277 -4.44 -17.42 10.05
C VAL A 277 -3.61 -17.82 8.83
N LEU A 278 -2.32 -18.05 9.05
CA LEU A 278 -1.48 -18.91 8.20
C LEU A 278 -1.94 -20.37 8.38
N PRO A 279 -1.74 -21.24 7.37
CA PRO A 279 -2.81 -22.03 6.78
C PRO A 279 -3.10 -23.31 7.54
N ASP A 280 -4.39 -23.61 7.72
CA ASP A 280 -4.81 -24.99 7.89
C ASP A 280 -4.45 -25.76 6.61
N ILE A 281 -3.62 -26.79 6.77
CA ILE A 281 -3.30 -27.75 5.71
C ILE A 281 -4.56 -28.56 5.46
N ASP A 282 -5.26 -28.28 4.37
CA ASP A 282 -6.41 -29.06 3.94
C ASP A 282 -5.95 -30.48 3.57
N LEU A 283 -6.44 -31.47 4.31
CA LEU A 283 -6.26 -32.90 4.02
C LEU A 283 -7.31 -33.31 2.96
N ASP A 284 -6.92 -34.15 2.00
CA ASP A 284 -7.91 -34.77 1.11
C ASP A 284 -8.89 -35.67 1.91
N GLY A 285 -9.99 -36.08 1.29
CA GLY A 285 -10.97 -37.00 1.91
C GLY A 285 -10.42 -38.39 2.28
N GLN A 286 -9.11 -38.63 2.13
CA GLN A 286 -8.38 -39.84 2.51
C GLN A 286 -7.15 -39.57 3.41
N GLY A 287 -6.96 -38.35 3.91
CA GLY A 287 -5.92 -38.00 4.89
C GLY A 287 -4.50 -37.82 4.33
N ARG A 288 -4.31 -37.62 3.01
CA ARG A 288 -3.01 -37.26 2.42
C ARG A 288 -2.84 -35.74 2.36
N GLN A 289 -1.63 -35.29 2.69
CA GLN A 289 -1.23 -33.89 2.55
C GLN A 289 -1.19 -33.50 1.07
N VAL A 290 -2.00 -32.54 0.67
CA VAL A 290 -1.93 -31.95 -0.67
C VAL A 290 -1.09 -30.69 -0.66
N THR A 291 -0.12 -30.61 -1.56
CA THR A 291 0.77 -29.45 -1.69
C THR A 291 0.31 -28.47 -2.76
N ARG A 292 -0.71 -28.82 -3.56
CA ARG A 292 -1.19 -28.01 -4.68
C ARG A 292 -2.70 -27.79 -4.60
N LEU A 293 -3.12 -26.56 -4.87
CA LEU A 293 -4.49 -26.09 -4.71
C LEU A 293 -4.93 -25.27 -5.92
N MET A 294 -6.18 -25.45 -6.31
CA MET A 294 -6.90 -24.51 -7.18
C MET A 294 -7.92 -23.75 -6.34
N ILE A 295 -7.78 -22.43 -6.28
CA ILE A 295 -8.67 -21.59 -5.49
C ILE A 295 -9.65 -20.91 -6.45
N ALA A 296 -10.93 -21.26 -6.40
CA ALA A 296 -11.94 -20.51 -7.14
C ALA A 296 -12.15 -19.16 -6.46
N ILE A 297 -11.93 -18.09 -7.23
CA ILE A 297 -12.16 -16.72 -6.79
C ILE A 297 -13.60 -16.39 -7.20
N ASP A 298 -14.54 -16.73 -6.31
CA ASP A 298 -15.94 -16.35 -6.42
C ASP A 298 -16.26 -15.12 -5.56
N GLN A 299 -17.35 -14.45 -5.88
CA GLN A 299 -17.71 -13.15 -5.30
C GLN A 299 -17.97 -13.21 -3.79
N ASP A 300 -18.35 -14.38 -3.25
CA ASP A 300 -18.71 -14.54 -1.83
C ASP A 300 -17.80 -15.49 -1.03
N ARG A 301 -17.04 -16.40 -1.68
CA ARG A 301 -16.13 -17.34 -1.00
C ARG A 301 -15.00 -17.80 -1.92
N ALA A 302 -13.79 -17.82 -1.37
CA ALA A 302 -12.67 -18.54 -1.97
C ALA A 302 -12.84 -20.04 -1.66
N VAL A 303 -13.25 -20.84 -2.65
CA VAL A 303 -13.35 -22.30 -2.49
C VAL A 303 -12.03 -22.92 -2.92
N LYS A 304 -11.39 -23.63 -1.99
CA LYS A 304 -10.14 -24.35 -2.26
C LYS A 304 -10.45 -25.76 -2.75
N TYR A 305 -9.88 -26.11 -3.89
CA TYR A 305 -9.92 -27.44 -4.46
C TYR A 305 -8.52 -28.08 -4.34
N PRO A 306 -8.32 -29.04 -3.43
CA PRO A 306 -7.07 -29.78 -3.33
C PRO A 306 -6.85 -30.61 -4.59
N LEU A 307 -5.63 -30.58 -5.12
CA LEU A 307 -5.25 -31.36 -6.30
C LEU A 307 -4.59 -32.67 -5.84
N TYR A 308 -5.35 -33.78 -5.89
CA TYR A 308 -4.94 -35.07 -5.31
C TYR A 308 -4.84 -36.22 -6.32
N LYS A 309 -5.35 -36.07 -7.55
CA LYS A 309 -5.23 -37.07 -8.62
C LYS A 309 -4.24 -36.62 -9.69
N GLN A 310 -3.64 -37.57 -10.42
CA GLN A 310 -2.82 -37.30 -11.60
C GLN A 310 -3.61 -36.59 -12.70
N GLU A 311 -4.91 -36.89 -12.81
CA GLU A 311 -5.83 -36.24 -13.74
C GLU A 311 -7.05 -35.77 -12.96
N MET A 312 -7.38 -34.49 -13.07
CA MET A 312 -8.59 -33.89 -12.51
C MET A 312 -9.31 -33.06 -13.57
N THR A 313 -10.63 -33.12 -13.57
CA THR A 313 -11.47 -32.43 -14.56
C THR A 313 -12.23 -31.26 -13.95
N ILE A 314 -12.32 -30.15 -14.69
CA ILE A 314 -13.08 -28.96 -14.30
C ILE A 314 -14.24 -28.80 -15.28
N GLY A 315 -15.46 -28.70 -14.76
CA GLY A 315 -16.64 -28.66 -15.61
C GLY A 315 -17.94 -28.43 -14.87
N ARG A 316 -19.01 -28.17 -15.62
CA ARG A 316 -20.37 -28.03 -15.06
C ARG A 316 -21.02 -29.37 -14.75
N ALA A 317 -20.60 -30.44 -15.43
CA ALA A 317 -21.19 -31.74 -15.26
C ALA A 317 -20.89 -32.32 -13.86
N PRO A 318 -21.84 -33.06 -13.26
CA PRO A 318 -21.70 -33.59 -11.90
C PRO A 318 -20.62 -34.68 -11.75
N ASP A 319 -20.12 -35.21 -12.86
CA ASP A 319 -19.02 -36.17 -12.94
C ASP A 319 -17.63 -35.51 -13.05
N SER A 320 -17.55 -34.18 -13.04
CA SER A 320 -16.28 -33.44 -13.01
C SER A 320 -15.72 -33.37 -11.58
N ASP A 321 -14.41 -33.55 -11.42
CA ASP A 321 -13.75 -33.52 -10.10
C ASP A 321 -13.87 -32.15 -9.40
N ILE A 322 -13.80 -31.07 -10.19
CA ILE A 322 -14.07 -29.70 -9.76
C ILE A 322 -15.35 -29.26 -10.49
N GLN A 323 -16.49 -29.46 -9.81
CA GLN A 323 -17.78 -29.07 -10.36
C GLN A 323 -18.01 -27.57 -10.18
N VAL A 324 -18.25 -26.87 -11.30
CA VAL A 324 -18.56 -25.44 -11.31
C VAL A 324 -19.89 -25.22 -12.03
N GLN A 325 -20.95 -25.00 -11.27
CA GLN A 325 -22.32 -24.93 -11.78
C GLN A 325 -22.65 -23.58 -12.43
N ARG A 326 -21.93 -23.20 -13.49
CA ARG A 326 -22.10 -21.91 -14.18
C ARG A 326 -22.37 -22.09 -15.67
N GLN A 327 -23.30 -21.30 -16.20
CA GLN A 327 -23.74 -21.38 -17.60
C GLN A 327 -22.62 -21.15 -18.64
N TYR A 328 -21.56 -20.44 -18.24
CA TYR A 328 -20.40 -20.14 -19.08
C TYR A 328 -19.32 -21.24 -19.04
N ILE A 329 -19.58 -22.36 -18.36
CA ILE A 329 -18.67 -23.49 -18.24
C ILE A 329 -19.27 -24.70 -18.95
N SER A 330 -18.48 -25.28 -19.86
CA SER A 330 -18.83 -26.50 -20.58
C SER A 330 -18.98 -27.69 -19.62
N ARG A 331 -19.66 -28.76 -20.05
CA ARG A 331 -19.84 -29.97 -19.24
C ARG A 331 -18.50 -30.53 -18.73
N HIS A 332 -17.54 -30.70 -19.63
CA HIS A 332 -16.12 -30.87 -19.33
C HIS A 332 -15.39 -29.72 -20.02
N HIS A 333 -14.82 -28.80 -19.25
CA HIS A 333 -14.27 -27.55 -19.77
C HIS A 333 -12.76 -27.64 -19.90
N ALA A 334 -12.10 -28.02 -18.82
CA ALA A 334 -10.66 -28.09 -18.74
C ALA A 334 -10.23 -29.33 -17.98
N ARG A 335 -9.01 -29.77 -18.24
CA ARG A 335 -8.36 -30.86 -17.54
C ARG A 335 -7.06 -30.37 -16.93
N LEU A 336 -6.85 -30.75 -15.67
CA LEU A 336 -5.59 -30.61 -14.96
C LEU A 336 -4.85 -31.94 -14.99
N LEU A 337 -3.58 -31.88 -15.40
CA LEU A 337 -2.65 -32.99 -15.36
C LEU A 337 -1.57 -32.68 -14.34
N ASN A 338 -1.61 -33.40 -13.22
CA ASN A 338 -0.69 -33.25 -12.11
C ASN A 338 0.39 -34.33 -12.20
N ASP A 339 1.62 -33.90 -12.39
CA ASP A 339 2.81 -34.74 -12.29
C ASP A 339 3.48 -34.57 -10.91
N GLU A 340 4.53 -35.34 -10.63
CA GLU A 340 5.26 -35.25 -9.35
C GLU A 340 5.78 -33.82 -9.09
N HIS A 341 6.16 -33.09 -10.14
CA HIS A 341 6.78 -31.77 -10.03
C HIS A 341 5.96 -30.61 -10.62
N HIS A 342 5.03 -30.87 -11.54
CA HIS A 342 4.38 -29.83 -12.32
C HIS A 342 2.89 -30.06 -12.49
N THR A 343 2.14 -28.97 -12.64
CA THR A 343 0.72 -29.01 -12.98
C THR A 343 0.51 -28.38 -14.35
N PHE A 344 -0.21 -29.06 -15.22
CA PHE A 344 -0.57 -28.58 -16.55
C PHE A 344 -2.07 -28.44 -16.67
N ILE A 345 -2.52 -27.45 -17.43
CA ILE A 345 -3.92 -27.27 -17.79
C ILE A 345 -4.12 -27.41 -19.30
N GLU A 346 -5.20 -28.07 -19.69
CA GLU A 346 -5.60 -28.32 -21.07
C GLU A 346 -7.09 -27.98 -21.25
N ASP A 347 -7.42 -27.30 -22.35
CA ASP A 347 -8.81 -27.00 -22.75
C ASP A 347 -9.40 -28.18 -23.53
N LEU A 348 -10.54 -28.71 -23.10
CA LEU A 348 -11.22 -29.86 -23.72
C LEU A 348 -12.19 -29.44 -24.84
N GLY A 349 -11.81 -28.43 -25.62
CA GLY A 349 -12.65 -27.89 -26.70
C GLY A 349 -13.86 -27.09 -26.18
N SER A 350 -13.66 -26.33 -25.10
CA SER A 350 -14.72 -25.55 -24.49
C SER A 350 -15.22 -24.38 -25.36
N ARG A 351 -16.48 -23.97 -25.17
CA ARG A 351 -17.10 -22.86 -25.92
C ARG A 351 -16.41 -21.51 -25.68
N ASN A 352 -16.03 -21.25 -24.43
CA ASN A 352 -15.47 -19.95 -24.02
C ASN A 352 -13.94 -19.95 -23.92
N GLY A 353 -13.31 -21.13 -23.88
CA GLY A 353 -11.88 -21.29 -23.77
C GLY A 353 -11.35 -21.17 -22.34
N VAL A 354 -10.09 -21.57 -22.19
CA VAL A 354 -9.30 -21.38 -20.99
C VAL A 354 -8.24 -20.29 -21.22
N CYS A 355 -8.09 -19.38 -20.27
CA CYS A 355 -7.03 -18.38 -20.28
C CYS A 355 -6.15 -18.53 -19.04
N VAL A 356 -4.84 -18.36 -19.20
CA VAL A 356 -3.86 -18.31 -18.10
C VAL A 356 -3.19 -16.94 -18.14
N ASN A 357 -3.22 -16.19 -17.04
CA ASN A 357 -2.73 -14.82 -16.93
C ASN A 357 -3.23 -13.92 -18.08
N ALA A 358 -4.55 -13.97 -18.33
CA ALA A 358 -5.25 -13.28 -19.42
C ALA A 358 -4.88 -13.70 -20.86
N LEU A 359 -4.05 -14.73 -21.05
CA LEU A 359 -3.70 -15.27 -22.36
C LEU A 359 -4.45 -16.59 -22.63
N ARG A 360 -5.20 -16.66 -23.74
CA ARG A 360 -5.93 -17.87 -24.12
C ARG A 360 -4.99 -18.98 -24.55
N ILE A 361 -5.09 -20.14 -23.91
CA ILE A 361 -4.26 -21.30 -24.25
C ILE A 361 -4.84 -22.05 -25.46
N ARG A 362 -3.97 -22.55 -26.34
CA ARG A 362 -4.35 -23.36 -27.51
C ARG A 362 -3.90 -24.82 -27.40
N GLN A 363 -2.95 -25.08 -26.51
CA GLN A 363 -2.38 -26.39 -26.20
C GLN A 363 -2.19 -26.47 -24.67
N ARG A 364 -1.81 -27.64 -24.17
CA ARG A 364 -1.44 -27.82 -22.76
C ARG A 364 -0.44 -26.75 -22.30
N GLN A 365 -0.74 -26.12 -21.17
CA GLN A 365 0.06 -25.04 -20.58
C GLN A 365 0.50 -25.44 -19.17
N ARG A 366 1.77 -25.23 -18.83
CA ARG A 366 2.28 -25.41 -17.46
C ARG A 366 1.80 -24.25 -16.58
N LEU A 367 1.22 -24.56 -15.43
CA LEU A 367 0.89 -23.61 -14.38
C LEU A 367 2.06 -23.42 -13.42
N LYS A 368 2.27 -22.18 -12.99
CA LYS A 368 3.24 -21.77 -11.97
C LYS A 368 2.50 -21.24 -10.75
N ASN A 369 3.12 -21.34 -9.58
CA ASN A 369 2.54 -20.80 -8.35
C ASN A 369 2.12 -19.32 -8.51
N GLY A 370 0.86 -19.02 -8.17
CA GLY A 370 0.27 -17.69 -8.26
C GLY A 370 -0.44 -17.38 -9.59
N ASP A 371 -0.37 -18.26 -10.59
CA ASP A 371 -1.02 -18.05 -11.89
C ASP A 371 -2.54 -17.93 -11.75
N LEU A 372 -3.12 -16.97 -12.48
CA LEU A 372 -4.55 -16.78 -12.58
C LEU A 372 -5.08 -17.51 -13.82
N VAL A 373 -6.04 -18.40 -13.62
CA VAL A 373 -6.64 -19.24 -14.65
C VAL A 373 -8.12 -18.87 -14.79
N ASP A 374 -8.49 -18.31 -15.93
CA ASP A 374 -9.88 -18.02 -16.26
C ASP A 374 -10.47 -19.17 -17.09
N ILE A 375 -11.51 -19.80 -16.55
CA ILE A 375 -12.26 -20.89 -17.21
C ILE A 375 -13.65 -20.36 -17.52
N GLY A 376 -13.87 -20.00 -18.79
CA GLY A 376 -15.06 -19.25 -19.19
C GLY A 376 -15.12 -17.86 -18.54
N LYS A 377 -16.00 -17.68 -17.55
CA LYS A 377 -16.12 -16.43 -16.77
C LYS A 377 -15.76 -16.62 -15.28
N SER A 378 -15.22 -17.77 -14.92
CA SER A 378 -14.81 -18.08 -13.54
C SER A 378 -13.30 -18.00 -13.43
N GLN A 379 -12.83 -17.28 -12.42
CA GLN A 379 -11.42 -17.11 -12.16
C GLN A 379 -10.96 -18.08 -11.08
N PHE A 380 -9.81 -18.70 -11.31
CA PHE A 380 -9.13 -19.56 -10.38
C PHE A 380 -7.72 -19.05 -10.16
N GLN A 381 -7.17 -19.26 -8.97
CA GLN A 381 -5.76 -19.07 -8.69
C GLN A 381 -5.12 -20.42 -8.40
N PHE A 382 -4.02 -20.71 -9.09
CA PHE A 382 -3.21 -21.89 -8.81
C PHE A 382 -2.19 -21.56 -7.72
N VAL A 383 -2.14 -22.40 -6.68
CA VAL A 383 -1.18 -22.26 -5.58
C VAL A 383 -0.42 -23.58 -5.43
N ASP A 384 0.89 -23.50 -5.55
CA ASP A 384 1.80 -24.60 -5.21
C ASP A 384 2.57 -24.22 -3.94
N LEU A 385 2.33 -24.96 -2.86
CA LEU A 385 2.92 -24.72 -1.54
C LEU A 385 4.38 -25.22 -1.45
N MET A 386 4.88 -25.91 -2.48
CA MET A 386 6.26 -26.41 -2.57
C MET A 386 7.15 -25.56 -3.49
N GLU A 387 6.57 -24.68 -4.31
CA GLU A 387 7.31 -23.77 -5.20
C GLU A 387 7.33 -22.35 -4.57
N PRO A 388 8.50 -21.80 -4.15
CA PRO A 388 8.56 -20.46 -3.58
C PRO A 388 8.04 -19.43 -4.59
N LEU A 389 7.22 -18.48 -4.12
CA LEU A 389 6.69 -17.35 -4.90
C LEU A 389 7.84 -16.70 -5.68
N SER A 390 7.94 -17.03 -6.96
CA SER A 390 8.95 -16.47 -7.85
C SER A 390 8.50 -15.05 -8.18
N GLY A 391 9.14 -14.05 -7.58
CA GLY A 391 8.89 -12.65 -7.89
C GLY A 391 9.10 -12.35 -9.39
N PRO A 392 8.53 -11.23 -9.91
CA PRO A 392 8.73 -10.86 -11.30
C PRO A 392 10.23 -10.72 -11.58
N GLY A 393 10.72 -11.53 -12.52
CA GLY A 393 12.11 -11.51 -12.95
C GLY A 393 12.47 -10.16 -13.55
N ASN A 394 13.49 -9.53 -12.98
CA ASN A 394 14.29 -8.53 -13.67
C ASN A 394 14.91 -9.19 -14.92
N ALA A 395 14.53 -8.69 -16.10
CA ALA A 395 15.31 -8.76 -17.31
C ALA A 395 15.41 -7.35 -17.88
#